data_AF-A0A8W8MTU4-F1
#
_entry.id   AF-A0A8W8MTU4-F1
#
_cell.length_a   1.000
_cell.length_b   1.000
_cell.length_c   1.000
_cell.angle_alpha   90.00
_cell.angle_beta   90.00
_cell.angle_gamma   90.00
#
_symmetry.space_group_name_H-M   'P 1'
#
loop_
_entity.id
_entity.type
_entity.pdbx_description
1 polymer ?
#
loop_
_entity_poly.entity_id
_entity_poly.type
_entity_poly.pdbx_seq_one_letter_code
_entity_poly.pdbx_strand_id
1 'polypeptide(L)'
;MFFVLWLFHICSVLRGPHVHRELLEEIKQKVETLEDKYSKKMEDCGIRHGKFVKKHGDAGEAIIAVAEKEKANLIVTGCRGMGLLRRTFLGSVSDYVMHHAHCPVLVCRK
;
A
#
# COMPACT_ATOMS: atom_id res chain seq x y z
N MET A 1 3.81 -22.57 8.93
CA MET A 1 4.28 -21.89 7.69
C MET A 1 3.70 -20.49 7.72
N PHE A 2 4.41 -19.55 8.34
CA PHE A 2 3.93 -18.20 8.61
C PHE A 2 4.52 -17.25 7.56
N PHE A 3 3.72 -16.82 6.59
CA PHE A 3 4.11 -15.78 5.63
C PHE A 3 3.67 -14.42 6.20
N VAL A 4 4.64 -13.63 6.65
CA VAL A 4 4.41 -12.29 7.23
C VAL A 4 5.03 -11.23 6.32
N LEU A 5 4.28 -10.13 6.16
CA LEU A 5 4.66 -8.80 5.70
C LEU A 5 4.67 -8.52 4.18
N TRP A 6 3.56 -7.97 3.69
CA TRP A 6 3.47 -7.29 2.39
C TRP A 6 3.44 -5.78 2.60
N LEU A 7 4.45 -5.08 2.11
CA LEU A 7 4.54 -3.62 2.20
C LEU A 7 3.85 -2.98 0.99
N PHE A 8 2.60 -2.55 1.15
CA PHE A 8 1.88 -1.80 0.12
C PHE A 8 2.40 -0.35 0.04
N HIS A 9 2.79 0.09 -1.15
CA HIS A 9 2.87 1.52 -1.46
C HIS A 9 1.85 1.84 -2.54
N ILE A 10 0.74 2.46 -2.15
CA ILE A 10 -0.28 2.93 -3.11
C ILE A 10 -0.13 4.42 -3.30
N CYS A 11 0.15 4.80 -4.54
CA CYS A 11 0.06 6.16 -5.01
C CYS A 11 -1.37 6.36 -5.55
N SER A 12 -2.25 6.91 -4.72
CA SER A 12 -3.59 7.32 -5.15
C SER A 12 -3.47 8.53 -6.07
N VAL A 13 -3.40 8.31 -7.38
CA VAL A 13 -3.33 9.39 -8.37
C VAL A 13 -4.70 9.53 -9.04
N LEU A 14 -5.47 10.45 -8.45
CA LEU A 14 -6.33 11.47 -9.04
C LEU A 14 -7.33 11.07 -10.15
N ARG A 15 -8.62 11.27 -9.83
CA ARG A 15 -9.72 11.51 -10.79
C ARG A 15 -9.48 12.85 -11.51
N GLY A 16 -9.37 12.86 -12.84
CA GLY A 16 -9.40 14.07 -13.66
C GLY A 16 -8.91 13.85 -15.11
N PRO A 17 -9.61 14.32 -16.16
CA PRO A 17 -9.24 14.06 -17.55
C PRO A 17 -8.06 14.87 -18.12
N HIS A 18 -7.27 15.56 -17.29
CA HIS A 18 -6.10 16.33 -17.73
C HIS A 18 -4.87 16.06 -16.84
N VAL A 19 -4.38 14.82 -16.86
CA VAL A 19 -3.10 14.49 -16.22
C VAL A 19 -1.99 14.77 -17.24
N HIS A 20 -1.22 15.84 -17.02
CA HIS A 20 -0.05 16.18 -17.81
C HIS A 20 0.95 15.00 -17.82
N ARG A 21 1.51 14.64 -18.99
CA ARG A 21 2.47 13.53 -19.13
C ARG A 21 3.64 13.62 -18.16
N GLU A 22 4.08 14.83 -17.87
CA GLU A 22 5.17 15.16 -16.94
C GLU A 22 4.87 14.70 -15.50
N LEU A 23 3.62 14.83 -15.03
CA LEU A 23 3.20 14.37 -13.70
C LEU A 23 3.22 12.84 -13.61
N LEU A 24 2.84 12.14 -14.68
CA LEU A 24 2.90 10.68 -14.72
C LEU A 24 4.34 10.16 -14.69
N GLU A 25 5.27 10.85 -15.34
CA GLU A 25 6.70 10.53 -15.28
C GLU A 25 7.25 10.75 -13.88
N GLU A 26 6.91 11.87 -13.23
CA GLU A 26 7.33 12.15 -11.85
C GLU A 26 6.79 11.10 -10.86
N ILE A 27 5.53 10.70 -10.99
CA ILE A 27 4.94 9.62 -10.18
C ILE A 27 5.67 8.30 -10.41
N LYS A 28 5.92 7.93 -11.67
CA LYS A 28 6.64 6.69 -12.01
C LYS A 28 8.02 6.68 -11.39
N GLN A 29 8.77 7.76 -11.52
CA GLN A 29 10.12 7.88 -10.98
C GLN A 29 10.13 7.80 -9.45
N LYS A 30 9.15 8.42 -8.78
CA LYS A 30 8.98 8.29 -7.32
C LYS A 30 8.67 6.85 -6.90
N VAL A 31 7.82 6.15 -7.65
CA VAL A 31 7.49 4.75 -7.38
C VAL A 31 8.71 3.85 -7.55
N GLU A 32 9.49 4.03 -8.62
CA GLU A 32 10.72 3.28 -8.86
C GLU A 32 11.75 3.48 -7.74
N THR A 33 11.96 4.73 -7.33
CA THR A 33 12.84 5.05 -6.19
C THR A 33 12.42 4.36 -4.89
N LEU A 34 11.10 4.22 -4.67
CA LEU A 34 10.57 3.52 -3.51
C LEU A 34 10.72 2.01 -3.63
N GLU A 35 10.48 1.44 -4.81
CA GLU A 35 10.70 0.02 -5.09
C GLU A 35 12.15 -0.37 -4.80
N ASP A 36 13.13 0.39 -5.28
CA ASP A 36 14.56 0.16 -5.01
C ASP A 36 14.89 0.22 -3.52
N LYS A 37 14.38 1.24 -2.83
CA LYS A 37 14.60 1.43 -1.40
C LYS A 37 14.06 0.26 -0.58
N TYR A 38 12.88 -0.25 -0.94
CA TYR A 38 12.26 -1.35 -0.22
C TYR A 38 12.77 -2.71 -0.66
N SER A 39 13.27 -2.88 -1.88
CA SER A 39 13.95 -4.11 -2.32
C SER A 39 15.15 -4.40 -1.43
N LYS A 40 16.03 -3.40 -1.23
CA LYS A 40 17.19 -3.53 -0.33
C LYS A 40 16.78 -3.90 1.09
N LYS A 41 15.73 -3.26 1.62
CA LYS A 41 15.20 -3.60 2.95
C LYS A 41 14.62 -5.02 3.03
N MET A 42 13.98 -5.50 1.96
CA MET A 42 13.49 -6.88 1.91
C MET A 42 14.65 -7.86 1.97
N GLU A 43 15.72 -7.60 1.24
CA GLU A 43 16.95 -8.40 1.27
C GLU A 43 17.60 -8.39 2.66
N ASP A 44 17.77 -7.21 3.27
CA ASP A 44 18.34 -7.04 4.61
C ASP A 44 17.54 -7.78 5.69
N CYS A 45 16.22 -7.86 5.53
CA CYS A 45 15.32 -8.57 6.44
C CYS A 45 15.14 -10.06 6.08
N GLY A 46 15.82 -10.57 5.04
CA GLY A 46 15.76 -11.98 4.65
C GLY A 46 14.47 -12.39 3.94
N ILE A 47 13.70 -11.44 3.38
CA ILE A 47 12.48 -11.70 2.63
C ILE A 47 12.85 -12.17 1.21
N ARG A 48 12.75 -13.48 0.96
CA ARG A 48 13.22 -14.11 -0.29
C ARG A 48 12.25 -14.02 -1.47
N HIS A 49 10.97 -13.77 -1.22
CA HIS A 49 9.90 -13.79 -2.24
C HIS A 49 9.03 -12.54 -2.19
N GLY A 50 9.62 -11.39 -1.86
CA GLY A 50 8.92 -10.11 -1.92
C GLY A 50 8.59 -9.71 -3.35
N LYS A 51 7.41 -9.14 -3.57
CA LYS A 51 6.99 -8.63 -4.88
C LYS A 51 6.35 -7.25 -4.72
N PHE A 52 6.67 -6.36 -5.64
CA PHE A 52 5.99 -5.08 -5.79
C PHE A 52 4.81 -5.20 -6.76
N VAL A 53 3.66 -4.68 -6.36
CA VAL A 53 2.45 -4.68 -7.18
C VAL A 53 1.98 -3.25 -7.36
N LYS A 54 1.93 -2.81 -8.61
CA LYS A 54 1.40 -1.50 -9.03
C LYS A 54 -0.03 -1.68 -9.52
N LYS A 55 -0.97 -0.93 -8.95
CA LYS A 55 -2.39 -0.92 -9.34
C LYS A 55 -2.89 0.52 -9.45
N HIS A 56 -3.69 0.77 -10.47
CA HIS A 56 -4.45 2.01 -10.62
C HIS A 56 -5.85 1.84 -10.02
N GLY A 57 -6.44 2.94 -9.56
CA GLY A 57 -7.79 2.96 -8.99
C GLY A 57 -7.81 3.38 -7.52
N ASP A 58 -8.92 3.08 -6.84
CA ASP A 58 -9.04 3.31 -5.40
C ASP A 58 -8.05 2.42 -4.63
N ALA A 59 -7.41 3.02 -3.61
CA ALA A 59 -6.37 2.35 -2.86
C ALA A 59 -6.92 1.18 -2.04
N GLY A 60 -8.07 1.35 -1.39
CA GLY A 60 -8.68 0.31 -0.56
C GLY A 60 -9.06 -0.90 -1.41
N GLU A 61 -9.80 -0.66 -2.49
CA GLU A 61 -10.21 -1.70 -3.45
C GLU A 61 -9.02 -2.46 -4.03
N ALA A 62 -7.96 -1.74 -4.43
CA ALA A 62 -6.76 -2.35 -4.98
C ALA A 62 -6.04 -3.26 -3.98
N ILE A 63 -5.99 -2.88 -2.69
CA ILE A 63 -5.40 -3.73 -1.64
C ILE A 63 -6.21 -5.01 -1.49
N ILE A 64 -7.53 -4.90 -1.38
CA ILE A 64 -8.41 -6.06 -1.18
C ILE A 64 -8.30 -7.03 -2.37
N ALA A 65 -8.39 -6.52 -3.60
CA ALA A 65 -8.30 -7.34 -4.79
C ALA A 65 -6.95 -8.07 -4.93
N VAL A 66 -5.85 -7.41 -4.55
CA VAL A 66 -4.52 -8.05 -4.55
C VAL A 66 -4.41 -9.07 -3.43
N ALA A 67 -4.91 -8.74 -2.24
CA ALA A 67 -4.88 -9.65 -1.10
C ALA A 67 -5.66 -10.95 -1.41
N GLU A 68 -6.85 -10.85 -2.01
CA GLU A 68 -7.65 -12.01 -2.41
C GLU A 68 -6.95 -12.84 -3.49
N LYS A 69 -6.41 -12.17 -4.51
CA LYS A 69 -5.69 -12.82 -5.61
C LYS A 69 -4.49 -13.62 -5.11
N GLU A 70 -3.71 -13.04 -4.20
CA GLU A 70 -2.50 -13.64 -3.65
C GLU A 70 -2.79 -14.53 -2.42
N LYS A 71 -4.08 -14.67 -2.03
CA LYS A 71 -4.53 -15.43 -0.85
C LYS A 71 -3.78 -15.04 0.42
N ALA A 72 -3.67 -13.74 0.66
CA ALA A 72 -2.92 -13.20 1.79
C ALA A 72 -3.48 -13.71 3.13
N ASN A 73 -2.59 -14.10 4.05
CA ASN A 73 -2.99 -14.54 5.40
C ASN A 73 -3.02 -13.39 6.41
N LEU A 74 -2.42 -12.26 6.07
CA LEU A 74 -2.33 -11.06 6.89
C LEU A 74 -2.07 -9.85 6.00
N ILE A 75 -2.83 -8.78 6.19
CA ILE A 75 -2.56 -7.47 5.59
C ILE A 75 -1.90 -6.58 6.63
N VAL A 76 -0.78 -5.95 6.28
CA VAL A 76 -0.14 -4.95 7.14
C VAL A 76 -0.21 -3.60 6.45
N THR A 77 -0.78 -2.61 7.15
CA THR A 77 -0.93 -1.25 6.64
C THR A 77 -0.43 -0.24 7.66
N GLY A 78 0.05 0.91 7.19
CA GLY A 78 0.39 2.02 8.05
C GLY A 78 -0.85 2.87 8.36
N CYS A 79 -0.87 3.56 9.49
CA CYS A 79 -1.84 4.63 9.73
C CYS A 79 -1.23 5.98 9.32
N ARG A 80 -1.71 6.59 8.23
CA ARG A 80 -1.39 7.98 7.88
C ARG A 80 -2.52 8.90 8.32
N GLY A 81 -2.33 9.57 9.46
CA GLY A 81 -3.13 10.72 9.88
C GLY A 81 -2.39 12.01 9.54
N MET A 82 -2.80 12.72 8.48
CA MET A 82 -2.25 14.03 8.17
C MET A 82 -2.68 15.05 9.23
N GLY A 83 -1.75 15.40 10.12
CA GLY A 83 -1.56 16.76 10.64
C GLY A 83 -2.54 17.34 11.67
N LEU A 84 -3.86 17.16 11.58
CA LEU A 84 -4.78 17.96 12.43
C LEU A 84 -6.10 17.26 12.85
N LEU A 85 -6.47 16.14 12.23
CA LEU A 85 -7.70 15.41 12.54
C LEU A 85 -7.47 14.32 13.60
N ARG A 86 -7.09 14.75 14.79
CA ARG A 86 -6.81 13.90 15.97
C ARG A 86 -7.97 12.99 16.44
N ARG A 87 -9.13 13.03 15.77
CA ARG A 87 -10.33 12.25 16.11
C ARG A 87 -10.62 11.05 15.20
N THR A 88 -9.98 10.93 14.03
CA THR A 88 -10.10 9.74 13.17
C THR A 88 -8.82 8.91 13.27
N PHE A 89 -8.81 7.92 14.17
CA PHE A 89 -7.61 7.12 14.49
C PHE A 89 -7.17 6.17 13.35
N LEU A 90 -8.05 5.85 12.40
CA LEU A 90 -7.74 5.09 11.19
C LEU A 90 -7.79 6.01 9.96
N GLY A 91 -6.72 6.05 9.17
CA GLY A 91 -6.75 6.70 7.86
C GLY A 91 -7.77 6.03 6.93
N SER A 92 -8.31 6.76 5.95
CA SER A 92 -9.39 6.27 5.07
C SER A 92 -9.10 4.94 4.37
N VAL A 93 -7.85 4.72 3.94
CA VAL A 93 -7.44 3.46 3.31
C VAL A 93 -7.36 2.32 4.32
N SER A 94 -6.80 2.56 5.50
CA SER A 94 -6.70 1.56 6.56
C SER A 94 -8.08 1.16 7.08
N ASP A 95 -8.98 2.13 7.19
CA ASP A 95 -10.40 1.93 7.55
C ASP A 95 -11.12 1.07 6.52
N TYR A 96 -10.99 1.41 5.23
CA TYR A 96 -11.57 0.62 4.15
C TYR A 96 -11.07 -0.84 4.19
N VAL A 97 -9.76 -1.03 4.28
CA VAL A 97 -9.15 -2.37 4.30
C VAL A 97 -9.62 -3.19 5.50
N MET A 98 -9.73 -2.57 6.68
CA MET A 98 -10.19 -3.26 7.89
C MET A 98 -11.63 -3.79 7.74
N HIS A 99 -12.51 -3.06 7.05
CA HIS A 99 -13.90 -3.47 6.87
C HIS A 99 -14.11 -4.49 5.74
N HIS A 100 -13.18 -4.60 4.79
CA HIS A 100 -13.37 -5.41 3.57
C HIS A 100 -12.36 -6.55 3.41
N ALA A 101 -11.37 -6.67 4.29
CA ALA A 101 -10.38 -7.75 4.20
C ALA A 101 -10.96 -9.11 4.55
N HIS A 102 -10.63 -10.11 3.72
CA HIS A 102 -10.93 -11.52 3.98
C HIS A 102 -10.00 -12.17 5.04
N CYS A 103 -8.96 -11.45 5.48
CA CYS A 103 -7.96 -11.92 6.44
C CYS A 103 -7.66 -10.84 7.49
N PRO A 104 -6.98 -11.20 8.61
CA PRO A 104 -6.61 -10.24 9.63
C PRO A 104 -5.83 -9.03 9.08
N VAL A 105 -6.08 -7.86 9.67
CA VAL A 105 -5.42 -6.60 9.30
C VAL A 105 -4.65 -6.05 10.50
N LEU A 106 -3.34 -5.88 10.34
CA LEU A 106 -2.47 -5.21 11.31
C LEU A 106 -2.25 -3.76 10.89
N VAL A 107 -2.74 -2.83 11.70
CA VAL A 107 -2.53 -1.39 11.49
C VAL A 107 -1.35 -0.92 12.34
N CYS A 108 -0.24 -0.63 11.69
CA CYS A 108 0.97 -0.13 12.34
C CYS A 108 0.92 1.39 12.47
N ARG A 109 1.01 1.88 13.71
CA ARG A 109 1.21 3.29 14.02
C ARG A 109 2.72 3.56 14.20
N LYS A 110 3.18 4.71 13.70
CA LYS A 110 4.51 5.24 14.05
C LYS A 110 4.48 5.93 15.40
#